data_AF-A0ABD3CZM2-F1
#
_entry.id   AF-A0ABD3CZM2-F1
#
_cell.length_a   1.000
_cell.length_b   1.000
_cell.length_c   1.000
_cell.angle_alpha   90.00
_cell.angle_beta   90.00
_cell.angle_gamma   90.00
#
_symmetry.space_group_name_H-M   'P 1'
#
loop_
_entity.id
_entity.type
_entity.pdbx_description
1 polymer ?
#
loop_
_entity_poly.entity_id
_entity_poly.type
_entity_poly.pdbx_seq_one_letter_code
_entity_poly.pdbx_strand_id
1 'polypeptide(L)' 'MDNWKRYTDDEFVPLQGHNLKYPVEVDVDGDVRSLYGHQFFPNGGGLVAGNWSRFIPSKWTT' A
#
# COMPACT_ATOMS: atom_id res chain seq x y z
N MET A 1 -14.20 -2.90 9.01
CA MET A 1 -12.78 -2.68 8.62
C MET A 1 -12.72 -2.69 7.10
N ASP A 2 -13.42 -1.76 6.45
CA ASP A 2 -13.76 -1.83 5.01
C ASP A 2 -13.22 -0.66 4.19
N ASN A 3 -12.57 0.31 4.82
CA ASN A 3 -12.12 1.52 4.12
C ASN A 3 -11.06 1.22 3.06
N TRP A 4 -10.17 0.24 3.28
CA TRP A 4 -9.22 -0.19 2.24
C TRP A 4 -9.93 -0.82 1.04
N LYS A 5 -10.88 -1.73 1.30
CA LYS A 5 -11.67 -2.38 0.25
C LYS A 5 -12.46 -1.38 -0.59
N ARG A 6 -13.06 -0.38 0.07
CA ARG A 6 -13.77 0.74 -0.56
C ARG A 6 -12.85 1.69 -1.33
N TYR A 7 -11.60 1.84 -0.88
CA TYR A 7 -10.60 2.67 -1.55
C TYR A 7 -10.05 1.99 -2.82
N THR A 8 -10.01 0.66 -2.84
CA THR A 8 -9.59 -0.15 -3.99
C THR A 8 -10.75 -0.62 -4.86
N ASP A 9 -11.98 -0.16 -4.59
CA ASP A 9 -13.16 -0.49 -5.39
C ASP A 9 -13.15 0.32 -6.70
N ASP A 10 -13.68 -0.27 -7.77
CA ASP A 10 -13.72 0.38 -9.09
C ASP A 10 -14.70 1.57 -9.10
N GLU A 11 -15.72 1.51 -8.23
CA GLU A 11 -16.70 2.57 -8.06
C GLU A 11 -16.35 3.46 -6.87
N PHE A 12 -16.54 4.77 -7.01
CA PHE A 12 -16.27 5.70 -5.92
C PHE A 12 -17.24 5.48 -4.74
N VAL A 13 -16.70 4.98 -3.62
CA VAL A 13 -17.47 4.82 -2.38
C VAL A 13 -16.95 5.80 -1.31
N PRO A 14 -17.83 6.62 -0.69
CA PRO A 14 -17.41 7.50 0.39
C PRO A 14 -16.89 6.70 1.59
N LEU A 15 -15.67 7.05 2.04
CA LEU A 15 -15.02 6.42 3.18
C LEU A 15 -15.72 6.83 4.49
N GLN A 16 -15.78 5.89 5.44
CA GLN A 16 -16.25 6.18 6.78
C GLN A 16 -15.04 6.65 7.61
N GLY A 17 -14.79 7.96 7.59
CA GLY A 17 -13.61 8.60 8.19
C GLY A 17 -12.33 8.47 7.34
N HIS A 18 -11.19 8.90 7.88
CA HIS A 18 -9.90 8.92 7.17
C HIS A 18 -8.97 7.74 7.50
N ASN A 19 -9.35 6.85 8.41
CA ASN A 19 -8.49 5.74 8.81
C ASN A 19 -8.54 4.62 7.76
N LEU A 20 -7.41 4.40 7.10
CA LEU A 20 -7.20 3.35 6.11
C LEU A 20 -6.19 2.37 6.70
N LYS A 21 -6.64 1.14 6.99
CA LYS A 21 -5.72 0.07 7.37
C LYS A 21 -4.85 -0.25 6.16
N TYR A 22 -3.55 0.01 6.28
CA TYR A 22 -2.59 -0.26 5.21
C TYR A 22 -2.51 -1.77 4.96
N PRO A 23 -2.59 -2.25 3.71
CA PRO A 23 -2.67 -3.67 3.38
C PRO A 23 -1.26 -4.29 3.37
N VAL A 24 -0.54 -4.15 4.47
CA VAL A 24 0.73 -4.82 4.67
C VAL A 24 0.54 -5.98 5.63
N GLU A 25 1.15 -7.10 5.28
CA GLU A 25 1.30 -8.26 6.13
C GLU A 25 2.72 -8.24 6.71
N VAL A 26 2.82 -8.55 7.99
CA VAL A 26 4.11 -8.72 8.66
C VAL A 26 4.30 -10.22 8.84
N ASP A 27 5.32 -10.77 8.19
CA ASP A 27 5.68 -12.17 8.31
C ASP A 27 6.16 -12.48 9.74
N VAL A 28 6.21 -13.75 10.13
CA VAL A 28 6.70 -14.19 11.44
C VAL A 28 8.15 -13.78 11.69
N ASP A 29 8.91 -13.59 10.61
CA ASP A 29 10.30 -13.12 10.61
C ASP A 29 10.43 -11.58 10.70
N GLY A 30 9.31 -10.85 10.71
CA GLY A 30 9.29 -9.38 10.77
C GLY A 30 9.37 -8.68 9.40
N ASP A 31 9.40 -9.44 8.31
CA ASP A 31 9.36 -8.90 6.95
C ASP A 31 8.01 -8.25 6.65
N VAL A 32 8.01 -7.00 6.19
CA VAL A 32 6.80 -6.29 5.75
C VAL A 32 6.59 -6.57 4.26
N ARG A 33 5.47 -7.20 3.92
CA ARG A 33 5.08 -7.50 2.53
C ARG A 33 3.71 -6.94 2.22
N SER A 34 3.43 -6.68 0.95
CA SER A 34 2.07 -6.34 0.53
C SER A 34 1.15 -7.55 0.66
N LEU A 35 -0.08 -7.33 1.14
CA LEU A 35 -1.10 -8.36 1.20
C LEU A 35 -1.36 -8.94 -0.20
N TYR A 36 -1.55 -10.27 -0.29
CA TYR A 36 -1.84 -10.95 -1.56
C TYR A 36 -3.06 -10.32 -2.25
N GLY A 37 -2.91 -9.92 -3.52
CA GLY A 37 -3.94 -9.20 -4.28
C GLY A 37 -3.94 -7.67 -4.15
N HIS A 38 -3.14 -7.10 -3.22
CA HIS A 38 -2.98 -5.65 -3.02
C HIS A 38 -1.53 -5.19 -3.20
N GLN A 39 -0.86 -5.74 -4.22
CA GLN A 39 0.53 -5.38 -4.52
C GLN A 39 0.67 -3.95 -5.07
N PHE A 40 -0.40 -3.40 -5.66
CA PHE A 40 -0.39 -2.13 -6.37
C PHE A 40 -1.48 -1.17 -5.87
N PHE A 41 -1.18 0.13 -5.89
CA PHE A 41 -2.21 1.15 -5.68
C PHE A 41 -3.15 1.25 -6.90
N PRO A 42 -4.48 1.37 -6.68
CA PRO A 42 -5.49 1.33 -7.75
C PRO A 42 -5.35 2.48 -8.75
N ASN A 43 -4.83 3.63 -8.33
CA ASN A 43 -4.78 4.85 -9.16
C ASN A 43 -3.44 5.10 -9.86
N GLY A 44 -2.45 4.20 -9.75
CA GLY A 44 -1.13 4.49 -10.32
C GLY A 44 -0.15 3.33 -10.44
N GLY A 45 -0.51 2.11 -10.04
CA GLY A 45 0.37 0.94 -10.22
C GLY A 45 1.66 0.98 -9.40
N GLY A 46 1.77 1.89 -8.43
CA GLY A 46 2.91 1.93 -7.50
C GLY A 46 2.86 0.74 -6.55
N LEU A 47 4.02 0.14 -6.27
CA LEU A 47 4.14 -0.95 -5.31
C LEU A 47 3.82 -0.44 -3.90
N VAL A 48 2.87 -1.10 -3.23
CA VAL A 48 2.44 -0.75 -1.87
C VAL A 48 3.57 -0.89 -0.85
N ALA A 49 4.46 -1.87 -1.04
CA ALA A 49 5.65 -2.05 -0.21
C ALA A 49 6.79 -1.07 -0.57
N GLY A 50 6.60 -0.22 -1.57
CA GLY A 50 7.66 0.60 -2.16
C GLY A 50 8.66 -0.23 -2.96
N ASN A 51 9.62 0.46 -3.57
CA ASN A 51 10.75 -0.19 -4.25
C ASN A 51 12.00 0.64 -4.02
N TRP A 52 13.11 -0.04 -3.71
CA TRP A 52 14.39 0.62 -3.55
C TRP A 52 14.94 1.03 -4.92
N SER A 53 15.15 2.33 -5.12
CA SER A 53 15.69 2.84 -6.38
C SER A 53 17.20 2.71 -6.41
N ARG A 54 17.71 1.93 -7.37
CA ARG A 54 19.15 1.82 -7.65
C ARG A 54 19.77 3.09 -8.23
N PHE A 55 18.96 4.04 -8.68
CA PHE A 55 19.40 5.24 -9.38
C PHE A 55 19.30 6.51 -8.54
N ILE A 56 18.59 6.46 -7.40
CA ILE A 56 18.43 7.61 -6.50
C ILE A 56 19.26 7.34 -5.25
N PRO A 57 20.31 8.14 -4.99
CA PRO A 57 21.10 8.02 -3.76
C PRO A 57 20.23 8.21 -2.52
N SER A 58 20.45 7.38 -1.50
CA SER A 58 19.69 7.39 -0.24
C SER A 58 19.69 8.74 0.49
N LYS A 59 20.74 9.54 0.31
CA LYS A 59 20.86 10.92 0.86
C LYS A 59 19.73 11.89 0.45
N TRP A 60 18.92 11.53 -0.54
CA TRP A 60 17.80 12.33 -1.02
C TRP A 60 16.44 11.77 -0.62
N THR A 61 16.40 10.57 -0.04
CA THR A 61 15.18 9.84 0.28
C THR A 61 15.03 9.54 1.77
N THR A 62 15.98 9.98 2.61
CA THR A 62 16.00 9.86 4.07
C THR A 62 16.44 11.20 4.64
#